data_AF-A0A0A2IUY7-F1
#
_entry.id   AF-A0A0A2IUY7-F1
#
_cell.length_a   1.000
_cell.length_b   1.000
_cell.length_c   1.000
_cell.angle_alpha   90.00
_cell.angle_beta   90.00
_cell.angle_gamma   90.00
#
_symmetry.space_group_name_H-M   'P 1'
#
loop_
_entity.id
_entity.type
_entity.pdbx_description
1 polymer ?
#
loop_
_entity_poly.entity_id
_entity_poly.type
_entity_poly.pdbx_seq_one_letter_code
_entity_poly.pdbx_strand_id
1 'polypeptide(L)'
;MFVQALVCCEGFHIPLPPSDPRHDENHTLQESIYWTCFKSELELRLELGVGNTTCLDLTYPALFPSPPKDLETQGETVWYFYLAEIALRRLGNRVLNYVYNCKPFGKSVDVATIREFEGQAHGLLNSLPALLKPDTPSAEAQDKDHEHSALRFILSGHAIDCFEMIYWPFIFDAIHEGLPHDPELVAFVRKGLHMYGSRIESNEAGFYYRHHARRGLVTLLPPNWRDGVGRVMQMLKYWSSEAKDIASQLEILEDLMRDVPED
;
A
#
# COMPACT_ATOMS: atom_id res chain seq x y z
N MET A 1 -2.88 -20.00 -6.13
CA MET A 1 -3.37 -19.87 -7.52
C MET A 1 -3.16 -18.43 -7.98
N PHE A 2 -1.91 -17.96 -8.13
CA PHE A 2 -1.58 -16.65 -8.69
C PHE A 2 -0.13 -16.71 -9.19
N VAL A 3 0.06 -17.21 -10.41
CA VAL A 3 1.35 -17.23 -11.16
C VAL A 3 1.10 -16.66 -12.56
N GLN A 4 -0.01 -15.94 -12.77
CA GLN A 4 -0.52 -15.61 -14.09
C GLN A 4 -0.67 -14.11 -14.36
N ALA A 5 -0.07 -13.19 -13.60
CA ALA A 5 0.00 -11.81 -14.07
C ALA A 5 0.80 -11.74 -15.39
N LEU A 6 1.96 -12.41 -15.44
CA LEU A 6 2.78 -12.52 -16.66
C LEU A 6 2.07 -13.33 -17.77
N VAL A 7 1.49 -14.49 -17.43
CA VAL A 7 0.82 -15.38 -18.40
C VAL A 7 -0.46 -14.75 -18.99
N CYS A 8 -1.21 -13.98 -18.20
CA CYS A 8 -2.37 -13.26 -18.70
C CYS A 8 -1.96 -12.12 -19.64
N CYS A 9 -0.85 -11.42 -19.39
CA CYS A 9 -0.36 -10.37 -20.28
C CYS A 9 0.23 -10.93 -21.58
N GLU A 10 0.96 -12.05 -21.55
CA GLU A 10 1.48 -12.71 -22.77
C GLU A 10 0.38 -13.33 -23.66
N GLY A 11 -0.80 -13.62 -23.09
CA GLY A 11 -1.96 -14.12 -23.83
C GLY A 11 -2.63 -13.09 -24.76
N PHE A 12 -2.32 -11.80 -24.64
CA PHE A 12 -2.92 -10.70 -25.42
C PHE A 12 -2.09 -10.25 -26.62
N HIS A 13 -1.26 -11.11 -27.20
CA HIS A 13 -0.51 -10.80 -28.41
C HIS A 13 -1.46 -10.57 -29.61
N ILE A 14 -1.85 -9.32 -29.84
CA ILE A 14 -2.36 -8.84 -31.14
C ILE A 14 -1.15 -8.23 -31.85
N PRO A 15 -0.53 -8.91 -32.84
CA PRO A 15 0.63 -8.37 -33.53
C PRO A 15 0.19 -7.18 -34.39
N LEU A 16 0.36 -5.97 -33.88
CA LEU A 16 0.25 -4.73 -34.66
C LEU A 16 1.64 -4.33 -35.19
N PRO A 17 1.73 -3.70 -36.37
CA PRO A 17 3.00 -3.18 -36.88
C PRO A 17 3.61 -2.16 -35.90
N PRO A 18 4.94 -2.13 -35.72
CA PRO A 18 5.61 -1.18 -34.82
C PRO A 18 5.47 0.29 -35.23
N SER A 19 4.89 0.56 -36.41
CA SER A 19 4.56 1.90 -36.91
C SER A 19 3.13 2.36 -36.57
N ASP A 20 2.34 1.53 -35.88
CA ASP A 20 0.96 1.87 -35.49
C ASP A 20 0.95 2.56 -34.12
N PRO A 21 0.41 3.78 -33.97
CA PRO A 21 0.32 4.46 -32.68
C PRO A 21 -0.46 3.67 -31.61
N ARG A 22 -1.34 2.74 -32.03
CA ARG A 22 -2.05 1.83 -31.11
C ARG A 22 -1.15 0.77 -30.48
N HIS A 23 0.06 0.54 -31.02
CA HIS A 23 1.03 -0.36 -30.43
C HIS A 23 1.58 0.21 -29.12
N ASP A 24 1.88 1.51 -29.08
CA ASP A 24 2.37 2.18 -27.86
C ASP A 24 1.29 2.21 -26.78
N GLU A 25 0.05 2.56 -27.13
CA GLU A 25 -1.08 2.59 -26.18
C GLU A 25 -1.37 1.21 -25.57
N ASN A 26 -1.36 0.15 -26.39
CA ASN A 26 -1.54 -1.22 -25.90
C ASN A 26 -0.39 -1.67 -25.00
N HIS A 27 0.85 -1.28 -25.31
CA HIS A 27 2.01 -1.60 -24.48
C HIS A 27 1.93 -0.93 -23.11
N THR A 28 1.62 0.38 -23.05
CA THR A 28 1.48 1.10 -21.79
C THR A 28 0.31 0.56 -20.95
N LEU A 29 -0.81 0.21 -21.58
CA LEU A 29 -1.93 -0.42 -20.89
C LEU A 29 -1.54 -1.80 -20.32
N GLN A 30 -0.85 -2.63 -21.10
CA GLN A 30 -0.36 -3.94 -20.65
C GLN A 30 0.60 -3.82 -19.47
N GLU A 31 1.54 -2.88 -19.52
CA GLU A 31 2.45 -2.60 -18.41
C GLU A 31 1.68 -2.14 -17.17
N SER A 32 0.69 -1.26 -17.32
CA SER A 32 -0.12 -0.78 -16.18
C SER A 32 -0.91 -1.91 -15.51
N ILE A 33 -1.50 -2.82 -16.31
CA ILE A 33 -2.25 -3.98 -15.82
C ILE A 33 -1.29 -4.94 -15.12
N TYR A 34 -0.15 -5.24 -15.74
CA TYR A 34 0.89 -6.10 -15.17
C TYR A 34 1.32 -5.60 -13.79
N TRP A 35 1.70 -4.32 -13.69
CA TRP A 35 2.18 -3.74 -12.43
C TRP A 35 1.09 -3.70 -11.35
N THR A 36 -0.16 -3.42 -11.72
CA THR A 36 -1.29 -3.40 -10.78
C THR A 36 -1.64 -4.81 -10.27
N CYS A 37 -1.68 -5.79 -11.17
CA CYS A 37 -1.93 -7.19 -10.82
C CYS A 37 -0.79 -7.75 -9.96
N PHE A 38 0.46 -7.47 -10.32
CA PHE A 38 1.63 -7.90 -9.56
C PHE A 38 1.67 -7.31 -8.14
N LYS A 39 1.37 -6.00 -8.00
CA LYS A 39 1.22 -5.36 -6.67
C LYS A 39 0.15 -6.04 -5.82
N SER A 40 -1.04 -6.24 -6.39
CA SER A 40 -2.17 -6.88 -5.70
C SER A 40 -1.86 -8.33 -5.31
N GLU A 41 -1.13 -9.05 -6.15
CA GLU A 41 -0.68 -10.41 -5.88
C GLU A 41 0.28 -10.47 -4.69
N LEU A 42 1.26 -9.57 -4.63
CA LEU A 42 2.18 -9.49 -3.49
C LEU A 42 1.45 -9.13 -2.19
N GLU A 43 0.48 -8.23 -2.24
CA GLU A 43 -0.37 -7.87 -1.09
C GLU A 43 -1.20 -9.06 -0.61
N LEU A 44 -1.86 -9.78 -1.52
CA LEU A 44 -2.61 -10.99 -1.18
C LEU A 44 -1.73 -12.11 -0.62
N ARG A 45 -0.50 -12.27 -1.13
CA ARG A 45 0.45 -13.27 -0.61
C ARG A 45 0.86 -12.97 0.83
N LEU A 46 1.07 -11.68 1.15
CA LEU A 46 1.34 -11.22 2.50
C LEU A 46 0.16 -11.50 3.44
N GLU A 47 -1.05 -11.10 3.05
CA GLU A 47 -2.27 -11.26 3.88
C GLU A 47 -2.65 -12.72 4.11
N LEU A 48 -2.56 -13.55 3.06
CA LEU A 48 -2.97 -14.95 3.11
C LEU A 48 -1.87 -15.88 3.66
N GLY A 49 -0.66 -15.37 3.91
CA GLY A 49 0.49 -16.17 4.33
C GLY A 49 0.84 -17.28 3.33
N VAL A 50 0.54 -17.08 2.04
CA VAL A 50 0.71 -18.11 1.00
C VAL A 50 2.20 -18.20 0.64
N GLY A 51 2.94 -18.99 1.42
CA GLY A 51 4.39 -19.16 1.27
C GLY A 51 4.99 -20.12 2.30
N ASN A 52 4.28 -21.17 2.69
CA ASN A 52 4.63 -22.00 3.85
C ASN A 52 5.79 -23.00 3.66
N THR A 53 6.63 -22.89 2.63
CA THR A 53 7.75 -23.85 2.49
C THR A 53 9.12 -23.27 2.17
N THR A 54 9.23 -22.09 1.59
CA THR A 54 10.55 -21.48 1.30
C THR A 54 10.35 -20.04 0.88
N CYS A 55 10.63 -19.09 1.79
CA CYS A 55 10.77 -17.65 1.54
C CYS A 55 9.56 -16.98 0.84
N LEU A 56 8.89 -16.04 1.50
CA LEU A 56 8.02 -15.08 0.80
C LEU A 56 8.89 -14.35 -0.23
N ASP A 57 8.80 -14.71 -1.51
CA ASP A 57 9.52 -13.99 -2.56
C ASP A 57 8.74 -12.72 -2.91
N LEU A 58 8.93 -11.68 -2.10
CA LEU A 58 8.40 -10.34 -2.36
C LEU A 58 9.29 -9.54 -3.33
N THR A 59 10.19 -10.20 -4.06
CA THR A 59 11.13 -9.53 -4.96
C THR A 59 10.37 -8.85 -6.08
N TYR A 60 10.46 -7.52 -6.11
CA TYR A 60 9.96 -6.73 -7.21
C TYR A 60 10.95 -6.81 -8.39
N PRO A 61 10.50 -6.80 -9.65
CA PRO A 61 11.40 -6.72 -10.80
C PRO A 61 12.34 -5.50 -10.70
N ALA A 62 13.59 -5.65 -11.12
CA ALA A 62 14.62 -4.62 -10.96
C ALA A 62 14.41 -3.38 -11.87
N LEU A 63 13.75 -3.57 -13.01
CA LEU A 63 13.57 -2.52 -14.02
C LEU A 63 12.57 -1.47 -13.53
N PHE A 64 12.94 -0.20 -13.63
CA PHE A 64 11.96 0.88 -13.54
C PHE A 64 11.19 1.01 -14.87
N PRO A 65 9.94 1.45 -14.83
CA PRO A 65 9.19 1.74 -16.04
C PRO A 65 9.87 2.87 -16.82
N SER A 66 9.71 2.85 -18.14
CA SER A 66 10.25 3.90 -19.01
C SER A 66 9.40 5.18 -18.89
N PRO A 67 10.01 6.37 -18.93
CA PRO A 67 9.26 7.63 -18.83
C PRO A 67 8.28 7.79 -20.00
N PRO A 68 7.09 8.38 -19.78
CA PRO A 68 6.17 8.74 -20.84
C PRO A 68 6.83 9.66 -21.88
N LYS A 69 6.47 9.51 -23.16
CA LYS A 69 7.02 10.36 -24.24
C LYS A 69 6.64 11.83 -24.10
N ASP A 70 5.53 12.11 -23.40
CA ASP A 70 4.97 13.44 -23.18
C ASP A 70 5.30 14.01 -21.78
N LEU A 71 6.38 13.53 -21.14
CA LEU A 71 6.73 13.87 -19.75
C LEU A 71 6.80 15.38 -19.46
N GLU A 72 7.31 16.16 -20.42
CA GLU A 72 7.38 17.63 -20.31
C GLU A 72 5.99 18.29 -20.22
N THR A 73 4.97 17.66 -20.79
CA THR A 73 3.59 18.18 -20.83
C THR A 73 2.70 17.61 -19.72
N GLN A 74 2.93 16.36 -19.29
CA GLN A 74 2.14 15.66 -18.26
C GLN A 74 2.64 15.86 -16.82
N GLY A 75 3.81 16.49 -16.64
CA GLY A 75 4.32 16.91 -15.35
C GLY A 75 5.32 15.93 -14.74
N GLU A 76 6.60 16.32 -14.74
CA GLU A 76 7.72 15.54 -14.18
C GLU A 76 7.50 15.11 -12.72
N THR A 77 6.75 15.91 -11.95
CA THR A 77 6.49 15.66 -10.52
C THR A 77 5.70 14.37 -10.30
N VAL A 78 4.68 14.09 -11.13
CA VAL A 78 3.88 12.86 -11.04
C VAL A 78 4.75 11.64 -11.33
N TRP A 79 5.66 11.76 -12.30
CA TRP A 79 6.60 10.72 -12.64
C TRP A 79 7.62 10.44 -11.52
N TYR A 80 8.21 11.47 -10.93
CA TYR A 80 9.10 11.32 -9.78
C TYR A 80 8.38 10.73 -8.57
N PHE A 81 7.12 11.11 -8.33
CA PHE A 81 6.28 10.49 -7.31
C PHE A 81 6.14 8.98 -7.55
N TYR A 82 5.83 8.57 -8.78
CA TYR A 82 5.66 7.16 -9.12
C TYR A 82 6.96 6.35 -8.94
N LEU A 83 8.10 6.90 -9.37
CA LEU A 83 9.41 6.28 -9.14
C LEU A 83 9.72 6.14 -7.65
N ALA A 84 9.42 7.17 -6.86
CA ALA A 84 9.60 7.15 -5.41
C ALA A 84 8.71 6.11 -4.73
N GLU A 85 7.44 5.99 -5.13
CA GLU A 85 6.53 4.96 -4.62
C GLU A 85 7.07 3.55 -4.90
N ILE A 86 7.51 3.29 -6.13
CA ILE A 86 8.11 2.00 -6.50
C ILE A 86 9.36 1.73 -5.66
N ALA A 87 10.24 2.72 -5.49
CA ALA A 87 11.47 2.57 -4.74
C ALA A 87 11.20 2.27 -3.25
N LEU A 88 10.25 2.98 -2.62
CA LEU A 88 9.82 2.71 -1.24
C LEU A 88 9.20 1.32 -1.11
N ARG A 89 8.34 0.91 -2.06
CA ARG A 89 7.73 -0.43 -2.05
C ARG A 89 8.78 -1.54 -2.15
N ARG A 90 9.78 -1.37 -3.02
CA ARG A 90 10.92 -2.30 -3.16
C ARG A 90 11.73 -2.39 -1.88
N LEU A 91 12.00 -1.25 -1.24
CA LEU A 91 12.72 -1.21 0.02
C LEU A 91 11.92 -1.91 1.13
N GLY A 92 10.63 -1.59 1.27
CA GLY A 92 9.73 -2.24 2.22
C GLY A 92 9.67 -3.75 2.03
N ASN A 93 9.56 -4.24 0.79
CA ASN A 93 9.56 -5.68 0.51
C ASN A 93 10.89 -6.35 0.91
N ARG A 94 12.03 -5.70 0.67
CA ARG A 94 13.34 -6.21 1.11
C ARG A 94 13.45 -6.28 2.62
N VAL A 95 12.95 -5.25 3.32
CA VAL A 95 12.88 -5.21 4.79
C VAL A 95 12.00 -6.34 5.31
N LEU A 96 10.78 -6.49 4.78
CA LEU A 96 9.86 -7.55 5.17
C LEU A 96 10.48 -8.93 4.93
N ASN A 97 11.03 -9.19 3.75
CA ASN A 97 11.71 -10.45 3.45
C ASN A 97 12.83 -10.75 4.45
N TYR A 98 13.62 -9.75 4.80
CA TYR A 98 14.69 -9.90 5.76
C TYR A 98 14.16 -10.23 7.16
N VAL A 99 13.20 -9.46 7.67
CA VAL A 99 12.62 -9.64 9.00
C VAL A 99 11.89 -10.98 9.13
N TYR A 100 11.08 -11.34 8.13
CA TYR A 100 10.36 -12.62 8.11
C TYR A 100 11.30 -13.82 7.95
N ASN A 101 12.50 -13.66 7.41
CA ASN A 101 13.51 -14.72 7.39
C ASN A 101 14.33 -14.80 8.70
N CYS A 102 14.19 -13.84 9.62
CA CYS A 102 14.82 -13.90 10.94
C CYS A 102 13.92 -14.57 11.98
N LYS A 103 12.63 -14.21 12.02
CA LYS A 103 11.67 -14.62 13.07
C LYS A 103 11.44 -16.15 13.17
N PRO A 104 11.13 -16.90 12.10
CA PRO A 104 10.89 -18.35 12.16
C PRO A 104 12.13 -19.16 12.58
N PHE A 105 13.32 -18.60 12.37
CA PHE A 105 14.59 -19.25 12.65
C PHE A 105 15.21 -18.85 13.99
N GLY A 106 14.50 -18.05 14.80
CA GLY A 106 14.99 -17.55 16.08
C GLY A 106 16.26 -16.70 15.97
N LYS A 107 16.51 -16.12 14.78
CA LYS A 107 17.68 -15.27 14.55
C LYS A 107 17.35 -13.84 14.95
N SER A 108 18.22 -13.23 15.75
CA SER A 108 18.15 -11.80 16.00
C SER A 108 18.45 -11.03 14.70
N VAL A 109 17.84 -9.86 14.59
CA VAL A 109 18.04 -8.94 13.48
C VAL A 109 19.43 -8.32 13.57
N ASP A 110 20.17 -8.30 12.46
CA ASP A 110 21.46 -7.62 12.39
C ASP A 110 21.26 -6.10 12.28
N VAL A 111 21.77 -5.39 13.26
CA VAL A 111 21.68 -3.93 13.40
C VAL A 111 22.33 -3.22 12.21
N ALA A 112 23.44 -3.73 11.67
CA ALA A 112 24.09 -3.11 10.53
C ALA A 112 23.20 -3.12 9.28
N THR A 113 22.54 -4.24 9.03
CA THR A 113 21.55 -4.38 7.95
C THR A 113 20.37 -3.43 8.12
N ILE A 114 19.86 -3.23 9.34
CA ILE A 114 18.78 -2.28 9.62
C ILE A 114 19.22 -0.83 9.36
N ARG A 115 20.42 -0.44 9.80
CA ARG A 115 20.96 0.90 9.51
C ARG A 115 21.09 1.15 8.01
N GLU A 116 21.46 0.12 7.25
CA GLU A 116 21.57 0.22 5.80
C GLU A 116 20.21 0.45 5.14
N PHE A 117 19.15 -0.23 5.59
CA PHE A 117 17.78 0.06 5.14
C PHE A 117 17.31 1.46 5.53
N GLU A 118 17.60 1.88 6.77
CA GLU A 118 17.32 3.24 7.24
C GLU A 118 18.03 4.29 6.36
N GLY A 119 19.31 4.06 6.04
CA GLY A 119 20.10 4.93 5.17
C GLY A 119 19.54 5.02 3.75
N GLN A 120 19.12 3.90 3.17
CA GLN A 120 18.47 3.88 1.85
C GLN A 120 17.15 4.66 1.83
N ALA A 121 16.31 4.51 2.87
CA ALA A 121 15.05 5.24 2.99
C ALA A 121 15.29 6.75 3.05
N HIS A 122 16.19 7.20 3.94
CA HIS A 122 16.55 8.62 4.04
C HIS A 122 17.20 9.15 2.77
N GLY A 123 18.10 8.38 2.15
CA GLY A 123 18.75 8.75 0.89
C GLY A 123 17.74 8.99 -0.23
N LEU A 124 16.74 8.10 -0.36
CA LEU A 124 15.65 8.27 -1.31
C LEU A 124 14.85 9.55 -1.02
N LEU A 125 14.40 9.76 0.21
CA LEU A 125 13.62 10.95 0.59
C LEU A 125 14.39 12.25 0.37
N ASN A 126 15.69 12.26 0.64
CA ASN A 126 16.55 13.42 0.42
C ASN A 126 16.73 13.76 -1.06
N SER A 127 16.69 12.74 -1.93
CA SER A 127 16.82 12.87 -3.39
C SER A 127 15.56 13.40 -4.09
N LEU A 128 14.42 13.47 -3.39
CA LEU A 128 13.16 13.88 -3.98
C LEU A 128 13.19 15.35 -4.44
N PRO A 129 12.50 15.70 -5.55
CA PRO A 129 12.26 17.08 -5.95
C PRO A 129 11.58 17.89 -4.84
N ALA A 130 11.88 19.19 -4.76
CA ALA A 130 11.32 20.08 -3.72
C ALA A 130 9.78 20.05 -3.67
N LEU A 131 9.12 19.90 -4.82
CA LEU A 131 7.65 19.81 -4.92
C LEU A 131 7.06 18.58 -4.24
N LEU A 132 7.86 17.53 -4.01
CA LEU A 132 7.48 16.30 -3.30
C LEU A 132 8.01 16.23 -1.87
N LYS A 133 8.77 17.23 -1.42
CA LYS A 133 9.26 17.26 -0.04
C LYS A 133 8.14 17.63 0.94
N PRO A 134 8.04 16.96 2.10
CA PRO A 134 6.99 17.22 3.10
C PRO A 134 6.97 18.67 3.57
N ASP A 135 8.13 19.32 3.68
CA ASP A 135 8.28 20.65 4.31
C ASP A 135 8.01 21.85 3.39
N THR A 136 7.61 21.62 2.13
CA THR A 136 7.43 22.72 1.18
C THR A 136 6.17 23.52 1.50
N PRO A 137 6.28 24.82 1.87
CA PRO A 137 5.12 25.64 2.20
C PRO A 137 4.25 25.78 0.96
N SER A 138 2.98 25.35 1.07
CA SER A 138 1.98 25.51 0.01
C SER A 138 1.69 27.01 -0.16
N ALA A 139 2.28 27.63 -1.17
CA ALA A 139 1.90 28.97 -1.60
C ALA A 139 0.56 28.87 -2.34
N GLU A 140 -0.47 29.55 -1.81
CA GLU A 140 -1.74 29.93 -2.44
C GLU A 140 -2.27 29.07 -3.61
N ALA A 141 -3.13 28.11 -3.23
CA ALA A 141 -4.15 27.40 -4.02
C ALA A 141 -4.25 27.72 -5.52
N GLN A 142 -3.34 27.15 -6.31
CA GLN A 142 -3.63 26.76 -7.70
C GLN A 142 -4.03 25.28 -7.73
N ASP A 143 -4.82 24.88 -8.74
CA ASP A 143 -5.33 23.51 -8.91
C ASP A 143 -4.20 22.45 -8.93
N LYS A 144 -3.04 22.82 -9.47
CA LYS A 144 -1.81 21.99 -9.48
C LYS A 144 -1.17 21.84 -8.10
N ASP A 145 -1.29 22.83 -7.21
CA ASP A 145 -0.77 22.73 -5.84
C ASP A 145 -1.60 21.76 -5.00
N HIS A 146 -2.91 21.66 -5.27
CA HIS A 146 -3.76 20.64 -4.64
C HIS A 146 -3.33 19.23 -5.04
N GLU A 147 -3.08 18.96 -6.33
CA GLU A 147 -2.57 17.67 -6.79
C GLU A 147 -1.21 17.33 -6.15
N HIS A 148 -0.27 18.28 -6.16
CA HIS A 148 1.06 18.07 -5.57
C HIS A 148 0.98 17.89 -4.05
N SER A 149 0.04 18.53 -3.36
CA SER A 149 -0.21 18.30 -1.93
C SER A 149 -0.72 16.88 -1.64
N ALA A 150 -1.60 16.35 -2.49
CA ALA A 150 -2.09 14.97 -2.36
C ALA A 150 -0.96 13.96 -2.61
N LEU A 151 -0.12 14.17 -3.62
CA LEU A 151 1.04 13.31 -3.89
C LEU A 151 2.03 13.32 -2.72
N ARG A 152 2.34 14.50 -2.16
CA ARG A 152 3.18 14.62 -0.96
C ARG A 152 2.60 13.86 0.22
N PHE A 153 1.30 14.00 0.44
CA PHE A 153 0.59 13.32 1.52
C PHE A 153 0.70 11.79 1.39
N ILE A 154 0.37 11.26 0.21
CA ILE A 154 0.44 9.82 -0.08
C ILE A 154 1.87 9.30 0.09
N LEU A 155 2.85 10.01 -0.48
CA LEU A 155 4.25 9.61 -0.41
C LEU A 155 4.79 9.62 1.02
N SER A 156 4.38 10.61 1.82
CA SER A 156 4.73 10.70 3.25
C SER A 156 4.13 9.53 4.03
N GLY A 157 2.88 9.15 3.72
CA GLY A 157 2.26 7.94 4.25
C GLY A 157 3.08 6.68 3.97
N HIS A 158 3.43 6.45 2.70
CA HIS A 158 4.24 5.30 2.29
C HIS A 158 5.66 5.30 2.90
N ALA A 159 6.25 6.48 3.12
CA ALA A 159 7.53 6.60 3.82
C ALA A 159 7.41 6.14 5.27
N ILE A 160 6.34 6.56 5.97
CA ILE A 160 6.04 6.10 7.33
C ILE A 160 5.85 4.58 7.35
N ASP A 161 5.09 4.00 6.42
CA ASP A 161 4.93 2.54 6.31
C ASP A 161 6.28 1.83 6.21
N CYS A 162 7.18 2.34 5.36
CA CYS A 162 8.52 1.77 5.19
C CYS A 162 9.34 1.84 6.49
N PHE A 163 9.32 2.95 7.21
CA PHE A 163 10.04 3.08 8.48
C PHE A 163 9.42 2.22 9.59
N GLU A 164 8.09 2.11 9.65
CA GLU A 164 7.42 1.18 10.56
C GLU A 164 7.88 -0.26 10.33
N MET A 165 7.96 -0.71 9.06
CA MET A 165 8.51 -2.03 8.72
C MET A 165 9.97 -2.21 9.17
N ILE A 166 10.81 -1.17 9.05
CA ILE A 166 12.22 -1.20 9.47
C ILE A 166 12.35 -1.36 10.98
N TYR A 167 11.54 -0.63 11.76
CA TYR A 167 11.65 -0.63 13.22
C TYR A 167 10.78 -1.69 13.92
N TRP A 168 9.83 -2.29 13.21
CA TRP A 168 8.90 -3.29 13.75
C TRP A 168 9.55 -4.41 14.58
N PRO A 169 10.69 -5.01 14.16
CA PRO A 169 11.30 -6.09 14.93
C PRO A 169 11.63 -5.70 16.37
N PHE A 170 12.15 -4.48 16.57
CA PHE A 170 12.55 -3.98 17.88
C PHE A 170 11.34 -3.62 18.74
N ILE A 171 10.29 -3.07 18.14
CA ILE A 171 9.01 -2.82 18.83
C ILE A 171 8.40 -4.13 19.30
N PHE A 172 8.36 -5.13 18.41
CA PHE A 172 7.84 -6.45 18.73
C PHE A 172 8.61 -7.08 19.90
N ASP A 173 9.95 -7.08 19.83
CA ASP A 173 10.79 -7.66 20.89
C ASP A 173 10.61 -6.89 22.20
N ALA A 174 10.52 -5.55 22.16
CA ALA A 174 10.26 -4.73 23.35
C ALA A 174 8.91 -5.02 24.03
N ILE A 175 7.88 -5.38 23.25
CA ILE A 175 6.55 -5.74 23.77
C ILE A 175 6.56 -7.14 24.39
N HIS A 176 7.26 -8.10 23.79
CA HIS A 176 7.20 -9.51 24.22
C HIS A 176 8.28 -9.87 25.25
N GLU A 177 9.48 -9.35 25.09
CA GLU A 177 10.66 -9.67 25.91
C GLU A 177 11.03 -8.51 26.86
N GLY A 178 10.44 -7.33 26.67
CA GLY A 178 10.74 -6.13 27.43
C GLY A 178 11.82 -5.26 26.77
N LEU A 179 12.03 -4.06 27.32
CA LEU A 179 12.97 -3.10 26.75
C LEU A 179 14.40 -3.66 26.72
N PRO A 180 15.12 -3.56 25.58
CA PRO A 180 16.49 -4.02 25.49
C PRO A 180 17.42 -3.18 26.37
N HIS A 181 18.49 -3.80 26.88
CA HIS A 181 19.53 -3.09 27.63
C HIS A 181 20.44 -2.25 26.73
N ASP A 182 20.57 -2.62 25.46
CA ASP A 182 21.39 -1.90 24.49
C ASP A 182 20.75 -0.54 24.13
N PRO A 183 21.42 0.59 24.41
CA PRO A 183 20.92 1.92 24.08
C PRO A 183 20.57 2.12 22.60
N GLU A 184 21.26 1.42 21.71
CA GLU A 184 20.99 1.51 20.27
C GLU A 184 19.66 0.85 19.91
N LEU A 185 19.40 -0.33 20.44
CA LEU A 185 18.12 -1.03 20.23
C LEU A 185 16.96 -0.20 20.82
N VAL A 186 17.17 0.43 21.98
CA VAL A 186 16.22 1.39 22.55
C VAL A 186 15.99 2.59 21.63
N ALA A 187 17.02 3.06 20.91
CA ALA A 187 16.85 4.14 19.95
C ALA A 187 15.95 3.72 18.76
N PHE A 188 16.08 2.49 18.26
CA PHE A 188 15.18 1.98 17.22
C PHE A 188 13.75 1.81 17.71
N VAL A 189 13.54 1.33 18.94
CA VAL A 189 12.21 1.29 19.58
C VAL A 189 11.61 2.69 19.63
N ARG A 190 12.39 3.69 20.07
CA ARG A 190 11.91 5.08 20.13
C ARG A 190 11.56 5.64 18.76
N LYS A 191 12.39 5.38 17.74
CA LYS A 191 12.12 5.78 16.35
C LYS A 191 10.83 5.14 15.84
N GLY A 192 10.62 3.83 16.07
CA GLY A 192 9.39 3.13 15.69
C GLY A 192 8.14 3.73 16.36
N LEU A 193 8.18 3.96 17.67
CA LEU A 193 7.08 4.63 18.39
C LEU A 193 6.81 6.04 17.88
N HIS A 194 7.86 6.78 17.52
CA HIS A 194 7.70 8.10 16.90
C HIS A 194 6.99 8.02 15.55
N MET A 195 7.31 7.03 14.69
CA MET A 195 6.61 6.83 13.43
C MET A 195 5.12 6.55 13.62
N TYR A 196 4.75 5.70 14.59
CA TYR A 196 3.34 5.46 14.91
C TYR A 196 2.61 6.73 15.39
N GLY A 197 3.29 7.57 16.18
CA GLY A 197 2.75 8.88 16.57
C GLY A 197 2.54 9.79 15.36
N SER A 198 3.56 9.93 14.52
CA SER A 198 3.49 10.73 13.29
C SER A 198 2.41 10.24 12.32
N ARG A 199 2.14 8.92 12.26
CA ARG A 199 1.06 8.34 11.48
C ARG A 199 -0.32 8.84 11.95
N ILE A 200 -0.55 8.87 13.26
CA ILE A 200 -1.80 9.33 13.84
C ILE A 200 -2.02 10.81 13.50
N GLU A 201 -1.01 11.65 13.72
CA GLU A 201 -1.07 13.08 13.44
C GLU A 201 -1.25 13.35 11.94
N SER A 202 -0.47 12.69 11.09
CA SER A 202 -0.53 12.91 9.64
C SER A 202 -1.87 12.47 9.06
N ASN A 203 -2.46 11.39 9.57
CA ASN A 203 -3.72 10.86 9.06
C ASN A 203 -4.96 11.50 9.69
N GLU A 204 -4.82 12.43 10.65
CA GLU A 204 -5.95 13.03 11.37
C GLU A 204 -6.98 13.64 10.40
N ALA A 205 -6.51 14.36 9.39
CA ALA A 205 -7.36 14.95 8.35
C ALA A 205 -8.11 13.88 7.51
N GLY A 206 -7.57 12.66 7.44
CA GLY A 206 -8.09 11.52 6.68
C GLY A 206 -8.98 10.57 7.49
N PHE A 207 -9.09 10.69 8.81
CA PHE A 207 -9.86 9.76 9.66
C PHE A 207 -11.33 9.64 9.26
N TYR A 208 -11.90 10.69 8.69
CA TYR A 208 -13.30 10.73 8.25
C TYR A 208 -13.46 10.51 6.74
N TYR A 209 -12.38 10.20 6.01
CA TYR A 209 -12.39 9.96 4.57
C TYR A 209 -11.88 8.55 4.25
N ARG A 210 -12.76 7.70 3.72
CA ARG A 210 -12.39 6.34 3.29
C ARG A 210 -11.58 6.41 1.99
N HIS A 211 -10.26 6.20 2.06
CA HIS A 211 -9.40 6.09 0.86
C HIS A 211 -9.72 4.88 -0.04
N HIS A 212 -10.46 3.87 0.44
CA HIS A 212 -10.78 2.64 -0.30
C HIS A 212 -12.27 2.36 -0.60
N ALA A 213 -13.19 3.27 -0.29
CA ALA A 213 -14.60 3.10 -0.69
C ALA A 213 -15.00 4.22 -1.66
N ARG A 214 -14.72 3.99 -2.94
CA ARG A 214 -15.19 4.83 -4.04
C ARG A 214 -16.71 4.97 -3.93
N ARG A 215 -17.19 6.19 -3.66
CA ARG A 215 -18.61 6.61 -3.69
C ARG A 215 -19.36 6.25 -5.00
N GLY A 216 -18.69 5.68 -6.01
CA GLY A 216 -19.26 5.20 -7.27
C GLY A 216 -19.61 3.70 -7.33
N LEU A 217 -19.43 2.92 -6.25
CA LEU A 217 -19.89 1.52 -6.25
C LEU A 217 -21.41 1.40 -6.11
N VAL A 218 -22.07 2.37 -5.49
CA VAL A 218 -23.54 2.39 -5.35
C VAL A 218 -24.22 2.40 -6.72
N THR A 219 -23.65 3.09 -7.71
CA THR A 219 -24.18 3.13 -9.08
C THR A 219 -23.94 1.86 -9.90
N LEU A 220 -23.12 0.93 -9.39
CA LEU A 220 -22.82 -0.37 -10.01
C LEU A 220 -23.59 -1.52 -9.37
N LEU A 221 -24.36 -1.26 -8.31
CA LEU A 221 -25.11 -2.30 -7.63
C LEU A 221 -26.29 -2.74 -8.52
N PRO A 222 -26.51 -4.06 -8.66
CA PRO A 222 -27.58 -4.58 -9.50
C PRO A 222 -28.96 -4.13 -8.99
N PRO A 223 -29.97 -4.05 -9.87
CA PRO A 223 -31.35 -3.82 -9.42
C PRO A 223 -31.72 -4.86 -8.35
N ASN A 224 -32.36 -4.40 -7.27
CA ASN A 224 -32.73 -5.19 -6.07
C ASN A 224 -31.58 -5.60 -5.14
N TRP A 225 -30.39 -5.00 -5.25
CA TRP A 225 -29.29 -5.24 -4.31
C TRP A 225 -29.72 -4.98 -2.85
N ARG A 226 -30.53 -3.94 -2.62
CA ARG A 226 -31.03 -3.55 -1.30
C ARG A 226 -31.89 -4.65 -0.67
N ASP A 227 -32.78 -5.25 -1.47
CA ASP A 227 -33.59 -6.39 -1.02
C ASP A 227 -32.72 -7.62 -0.73
N GLY A 228 -31.67 -7.82 -1.52
CA GLY A 228 -30.68 -8.87 -1.28
C GLY A 228 -30.00 -8.73 0.07
N VAL A 229 -29.50 -7.52 0.37
CA VAL A 229 -28.89 -7.19 1.68
C VAL A 229 -29.92 -7.35 2.80
N GLY A 230 -31.16 -6.88 2.61
CA GLY A 230 -32.24 -7.04 3.59
C GLY A 230 -32.54 -8.50 3.92
N ARG A 231 -32.53 -9.41 2.94
CA ARG A 231 -32.69 -10.85 3.18
C ARG A 231 -31.51 -11.45 3.96
N VAL A 232 -30.28 -11.03 3.66
CA VAL A 232 -29.09 -11.46 4.41
C VAL A 232 -29.15 -10.96 5.85
N MET A 233 -29.55 -9.71 6.09
CA MET A 233 -29.74 -9.19 7.44
C MET A 233 -30.80 -9.96 8.22
N GLN A 234 -31.93 -10.32 7.59
CA GLN A 234 -32.95 -11.17 8.21
C GLN A 234 -32.41 -12.55 8.58
N MET A 235 -31.63 -13.16 7.69
CA MET A 235 -30.98 -14.44 7.94
C MET A 235 -29.99 -14.34 9.11
N LEU A 236 -29.10 -13.33 9.11
CA LEU A 236 -28.13 -13.11 10.18
C LEU A 236 -28.83 -12.83 11.51
N LYS A 237 -29.92 -12.06 11.50
CA LYS A 237 -30.74 -11.82 12.69
C LYS A 237 -31.33 -13.10 13.27
N TYR A 238 -31.83 -14.00 12.42
CA TYR A 238 -32.34 -15.29 12.84
C TYR A 238 -31.23 -16.14 13.53
N TRP A 239 -30.03 -16.21 12.93
CA TRP A 239 -28.92 -17.00 13.47
C TRP A 239 -28.06 -16.28 14.52
N SER A 240 -28.34 -15.02 14.81
CA SER A 240 -27.53 -14.16 15.71
C SER A 240 -27.36 -14.72 17.12
N SER A 241 -28.30 -15.55 17.57
CA SER A 241 -28.25 -16.21 18.88
C SER A 241 -27.35 -17.45 18.92
N GLU A 242 -26.96 -17.98 17.77
CA GLU A 242 -26.19 -19.23 17.67
C GLU A 242 -24.68 -19.00 17.58
N ALA A 243 -24.23 -17.83 17.12
CA ALA A 243 -22.81 -17.50 17.09
C ALA A 243 -22.56 -15.98 17.20
N LYS A 244 -21.52 -15.61 17.96
CA LYS A 244 -21.22 -14.22 18.33
C LYS A 244 -20.73 -13.39 17.12
N ASP A 245 -20.05 -14.03 16.18
CA ASP A 245 -19.59 -13.45 14.92
C ASP A 245 -20.75 -13.06 14.00
N ILE A 246 -21.84 -13.82 13.98
CA ILE A 246 -23.05 -13.51 13.21
C ILE A 246 -23.70 -12.21 13.71
N ALA A 247 -23.76 -12.02 15.03
CA ALA A 247 -24.28 -10.78 15.62
C ALA A 247 -23.42 -9.56 15.25
N SER A 248 -22.09 -9.69 15.28
CA SER A 248 -21.18 -8.63 14.87
C SER A 248 -21.28 -8.30 13.37
N GLN A 249 -21.46 -9.31 12.51
CA GLN A 249 -21.68 -9.09 11.08
C GLN A 249 -23.02 -8.39 10.78
N LEU A 250 -24.06 -8.70 11.56
CA LEU A 250 -25.34 -8.01 11.46
C LEU A 250 -25.21 -6.53 11.85
N GLU A 251 -24.52 -6.23 12.96
CA GLU A 251 -24.30 -4.85 13.42
C GLU A 251 -23.58 -4.01 12.36
N ILE A 252 -22.54 -4.56 11.73
CA ILE A 252 -21.82 -3.89 10.63
C ILE A 252 -22.75 -3.61 9.44
N LEU A 253 -23.59 -4.57 9.05
CA LEU A 253 -24.52 -4.39 7.94
C LEU A 253 -25.64 -3.39 8.27
N GLU A 254 -26.13 -3.37 9.51
CA GLU A 254 -27.09 -2.38 9.99
C GLU A 254 -26.49 -0.96 9.95
N ASP A 255 -25.24 -0.79 10.39
CA ASP A 255 -24.51 0.47 10.33
C ASP A 255 -24.33 0.95 8.89
N LEU A 256 -23.85 0.06 8.01
CA LEU A 256 -23.64 0.40 6.60
C LEU A 256 -24.94 0.78 5.90
N MET A 257 -26.05 0.14 6.24
CA MET A 257 -27.36 0.42 5.67
C MET A 257 -27.99 1.72 6.18
N ARG A 258 -27.61 2.21 7.38
CA ARG A 258 -28.04 3.52 7.90
C ARG A 258 -27.50 4.69 7.10
N ASP A 259 -26.29 4.54 6.55
CA ASP A 259 -25.61 5.58 5.78
C ASP A 259 -26.03 5.62 4.30
N VAL A 260 -26.86 4.67 3.84
CA VAL A 260 -27.37 4.66 2.46
C VAL A 260 -28.63 5.54 2.38
N PRO A 261 -28.66 6.59 1.55
CA PRO A 261 -29.87 7.39 1.34
C PRO A 261 -31.07 6.52 1.00
N GLU A 262 -32.25 6.85 1.53
CA GLU A 262 -33.50 6.38 0.95
C GLU A 262 -33.73 7.16 -0.34
N ASP A 263 -33.80 6.46 -1.48
CA ASP A 263 -34.22 7.04 -2.75
C ASP A 263 -35.75 7.20 -2.80
#